data_AF-A0A1M3KN03-F1
#
_entry.id   AF-A0A1M3KN03-F1
#
_cell.length_a   1.000
_cell.length_b   1.000
_cell.length_c   1.000
_cell.angle_alpha   90.00
_cell.angle_beta   90.00
_cell.angle_gamma   90.00
#
_symmetry.space_group_name_H-M   'P 1'
#
loop_
_entity.id
_entity.type
_entity.pdbx_description
1 polymer ?
#
loop_
_entity_poly.entity_id
_entity_poly.type
_entity_poly.pdbx_seq_one_letter_code
_entity_poly.pdbx_strand_id
1 'polypeptide(L)'
;MRLAVARGSLVGIEIEPAGEHLWLWFWDMNRGRRSNGFGPDGLSGLDLTSWQQMTGAIVRPEEWSIVRDMDQAYVDAASKKMAAGKGGPLYAPSEGPGLTAASFDGMIG
;
A
#
# COMPACT_ATOMS: atom_id res chain seq x y z
N MET A 1 13.78 -0.09 23.15
CA MET A 1 15.04 -0.28 22.43
C MET A 1 15.14 0.84 21.39
N ARG A 2 15.85 1.93 21.69
CA ARG A 2 16.10 3.06 20.76
C ARG A 2 17.41 2.76 20.04
N LEU A 3 17.36 2.51 18.74
CA LEU A 3 18.56 2.40 17.92
C LEU A 3 19.13 3.82 17.75
N ALA A 4 20.34 4.06 18.25
CA ALA A 4 21.06 5.30 17.99
C ALA A 4 21.68 5.20 16.58
N VAL A 5 21.07 5.87 15.60
CA VAL A 5 21.70 6.11 14.31
C VAL A 5 22.71 7.24 14.49
N ALA A 6 23.98 6.95 14.26
CA ALA A 6 25.05 7.94 14.31
C ALA A 6 24.92 8.88 13.09
N ARG A 7 24.52 10.14 13.32
CA ARG A 7 24.53 11.20 12.30
C ARG A 7 25.99 11.58 12.02
N GLY A 8 26.49 11.26 10.84
CA GLY A 8 27.83 11.65 10.40
C GLY A 8 27.82 13.11 9.91
N SER A 9 28.59 13.98 10.55
CA SER A 9 28.79 15.37 10.13
C SER A 9 30.12 15.51 9.39
N LEU A 10 30.04 15.89 8.11
CA LEU A 10 31.16 16.47 7.38
C LEU A 10 30.75 17.92 7.07
N VAL A 11 31.35 18.88 7.80
CA VAL A 11 31.24 20.33 7.53
C VAL A 11 29.79 20.83 7.45
N GLY A 12 29.11 20.98 8.59
CA GLY A 12 27.84 21.74 8.71
C GLY A 12 26.63 21.21 7.92
N ILE A 13 26.81 20.18 7.10
CA ILE A 13 25.76 19.47 6.39
C ILE A 13 25.48 18.23 7.23
N GLU A 14 24.34 18.22 7.93
CA GLU A 14 23.82 16.95 8.46
C GLU A 14 23.48 16.08 7.26
N ILE A 15 24.27 15.03 7.04
CA ILE A 15 23.94 13.99 6.07
C ILE A 15 22.88 13.14 6.77
N GLU A 16 21.61 13.42 6.51
CA GLU A 16 20.52 12.53 6.92
C GLU A 16 20.84 11.13 6.37
N PRO A 17 20.70 10.06 7.17
CA PRO A 17 20.95 8.70 6.72
C PRO A 17 20.26 8.45 5.36
N ALA A 18 21.06 8.10 4.36
CA ALA A 18 20.64 8.06 2.97
C ALA A 18 19.36 7.23 2.80
N GLY A 19 18.22 7.92 2.57
CA GLY A 19 16.92 7.30 2.27
C GLY A 19 15.90 7.25 3.41
N GLU A 20 16.19 7.74 4.62
CA GLU A 20 15.18 7.79 5.70
C GLU A 20 13.96 8.64 5.30
N HIS A 21 14.20 9.75 4.60
CA HIS A 21 13.13 10.61 4.08
C HIS A 21 12.22 9.87 3.09
N LEU A 22 12.76 8.98 2.26
CA LEU A 22 11.96 8.18 1.32
C LEU A 22 10.99 7.25 2.05
N TRP A 23 11.42 6.69 3.18
CA TRP A 23 10.56 5.87 4.04
C TRP A 23 9.42 6.67 4.64
N LEU A 24 9.72 7.87 5.14
CA LEU A 24 8.71 8.78 5.69
C LEU A 24 7.71 9.22 4.61
N TRP A 25 8.20 9.61 3.44
CA TRP A 25 7.38 10.02 2.30
C TRP A 25 6.46 8.90 1.84
N PHE A 26 6.98 7.67 1.72
CA PHE A 26 6.16 6.52 1.35
C PHE A 26 5.01 6.30 2.32
N TRP A 27 5.26 6.33 3.64
CA TRP A 27 4.19 6.13 4.62
C TRP A 27 3.18 7.26 4.64
N ASP A 28 3.63 8.49 4.41
CA ASP A 28 2.74 9.64 4.32
C ASP A 28 1.80 9.51 3.11
N MET A 29 2.34 9.22 1.92
CA MET A 29 1.56 8.92 0.72
C MET A 29 0.63 7.72 0.91
N ASN A 30 1.10 6.66 1.57
CA ASN A 30 0.32 5.44 1.79
C ASN A 30 -0.90 5.68 2.70
N ARG A 31 -0.86 6.67 3.61
CA ARG A 31 -2.02 7.03 4.45
C ARG A 31 -3.15 7.67 3.65
N GLY A 32 -2.82 8.41 2.60
CA GLY A 32 -3.80 9.03 1.69
C GLY A 32 -4.32 8.09 0.60
N ARG A 33 -3.78 6.87 0.52
CA ARG A 33 -4.06 5.92 -0.56
C ARG A 33 -5.52 5.49 -0.56
N ARG A 34 -6.13 5.53 -1.75
CA ARG A 34 -7.46 4.98 -1.98
C ARG A 34 -7.42 3.45 -2.00
N SER A 35 -8.43 2.81 -1.41
CA SER A 35 -8.64 1.37 -1.55
C SER A 35 -9.94 1.11 -2.30
N ASN A 36 -9.88 0.26 -3.32
CA ASN A 36 -11.02 -0.11 -4.16
C ASN A 36 -11.65 -1.46 -3.75
N GLY A 37 -11.46 -1.89 -2.50
CA GLY A 37 -12.09 -3.11 -1.95
C GLY A 37 -11.40 -4.44 -2.33
N PHE A 38 -10.46 -4.42 -3.29
CA PHE A 38 -9.65 -5.59 -3.69
C PHE A 38 -8.20 -5.55 -3.19
N GLY A 39 -7.90 -4.63 -2.27
CA GLY A 39 -6.56 -4.38 -1.76
C GLY A 39 -6.15 -2.91 -1.87
N PRO A 40 -4.91 -2.58 -1.49
CA PRO A 40 -4.32 -1.28 -1.79
C PRO A 40 -3.94 -1.19 -3.28
N ASP A 41 -4.34 -0.11 -3.94
CA ASP A 41 -3.88 0.19 -5.31
C ASP A 41 -2.46 0.76 -5.28
N GLY A 42 -1.68 0.56 -6.34
CA GLY A 42 -0.33 1.13 -6.44
C GLY A 42 -0.34 2.67 -6.47
N LEU A 43 0.71 3.29 -5.95
CA LEU A 43 0.91 4.74 -6.02
C LEU A 43 1.12 5.16 -7.47
N SER A 44 0.26 6.07 -7.93
CA SER A 44 0.31 6.62 -9.28
C SER A 44 1.11 7.93 -9.31
N GLY A 45 1.47 8.38 -10.53
CA GLY A 45 2.04 9.71 -10.71
C GLY A 45 1.09 10.85 -10.31
N LEU A 46 -0.23 10.61 -10.31
CA LEU A 46 -1.20 11.58 -9.84
C LEU A 46 -1.15 11.74 -8.32
N ASP A 47 -0.96 10.63 -7.60
CA ASP A 47 -0.78 10.64 -6.15
C ASP A 47 0.50 11.40 -5.78
N LEU A 48 1.60 11.15 -6.50
CA LEU A 48 2.86 11.88 -6.31
C LEU A 48 2.67 13.39 -6.53
N THR A 49 2.11 13.79 -7.67
CA THR A 49 1.95 15.21 -8.01
C THR A 49 1.04 15.93 -7.02
N SER A 50 -0.04 15.28 -6.58
CA SER A 50 -0.94 15.81 -5.55
C SER A 50 -0.23 15.95 -4.21
N TRP A 51 0.55 14.95 -3.81
CA TRP A 51 1.33 14.97 -2.57
C TRP A 51 2.42 16.05 -2.59
N GLN A 52 3.14 16.22 -3.70
CA GLN A 52 4.13 17.29 -3.87
C GLN A 52 3.50 18.68 -3.78
N GLN A 53 2.29 18.87 -4.33
CA GLN A 53 1.57 20.14 -4.23
C GLN A 53 1.13 20.45 -2.80
N MET A 54 0.71 19.43 -2.04
CA MET A 54 0.26 19.60 -0.66
C MET A 54 1.41 19.84 0.32
N THR A 55 2.55 19.17 0.10
CA THR A 55 3.69 19.20 1.03
C THR A 55 4.79 20.19 0.63
N GLY A 56 4.81 20.61 -0.64
CA GLY A 56 5.91 21.38 -1.22
C GLY A 56 7.19 20.58 -1.45
N ALA A 57 7.16 19.25 -1.27
CA ALA A 57 8.34 18.40 -1.43
C ALA A 57 8.73 18.26 -2.91
N ILE A 58 10.03 18.39 -3.18
CA ILE A 58 10.61 18.16 -4.52
C ILE A 58 11.18 16.75 -4.55
N VAL A 59 10.52 15.85 -5.27
CA VAL A 59 10.93 14.46 -5.46
C VAL A 59 11.67 14.36 -6.78
N ARG A 60 12.88 13.82 -6.75
CA ARG A 60 13.68 13.59 -7.95
C ARG A 60 13.26 12.29 -8.66
N PRO A 61 13.52 12.14 -9.96
CA PRO A 61 13.16 10.93 -10.71
C PRO A 61 13.73 9.63 -10.09
N GLU A 62 14.96 9.66 -9.61
CA GLU A 62 15.61 8.54 -8.95
C GLU A 62 14.94 8.17 -7.62
N GLU A 63 14.55 9.17 -6.84
CA GLU A 63 13.83 8.98 -5.58
C GLU A 63 12.42 8.43 -5.82
N TRP A 64 11.77 8.92 -6.88
CA TRP A 64 10.47 8.39 -7.29
C TRP A 64 10.56 6.92 -7.71
N SER A 65 11.62 6.52 -8.40
CA SER A 65 11.85 5.11 -8.73
C SER A 65 11.93 4.26 -7.47
N ILE A 66 12.69 4.70 -6.47
CA ILE A 66 12.84 3.99 -5.19
C ILE A 66 11.48 3.88 -4.48
N VAL A 67 10.71 4.97 -4.41
CA VAL A 67 9.38 4.96 -3.80
C VAL A 67 8.43 3.99 -4.52
N ARG A 68 8.50 3.88 -5.86
CA ARG A 68 7.70 2.90 -6.61
C ARG A 68 8.11 1.47 -6.34
N ASP A 69 9.41 1.20 -6.21
CA ASP A 69 9.89 -0.15 -5.88
C ASP A 69 9.45 -0.56 -4.47
N MET A 70 9.48 0.38 -3.51
CA MET A 70 8.94 0.20 -2.17
C MET A 70 7.42 -0.07 -2.20
N ASP A 71 6.70 0.67 -3.03
CA ASP A 71 5.26 0.49 -3.21
C ASP A 71 4.90 -0.88 -3.77
N GLN A 72 5.60 -1.32 -4.82
CA GLN A 72 5.38 -2.64 -5.40
C GLN A 72 5.59 -3.74 -4.36
N ALA A 73 6.67 -3.65 -3.57
CA ALA A 73 6.92 -4.61 -2.50
C ALA A 73 5.81 -4.63 -1.44
N TYR A 74 5.22 -3.46 -1.13
CA TYR A 74 4.09 -3.35 -0.21
C TYR A 74 2.82 -4.00 -0.78
N VAL A 75 2.46 -3.71 -2.04
CA VAL A 75 1.29 -4.29 -2.71
C VAL A 75 1.42 -5.81 -2.83
N ASP A 76 2.60 -6.31 -3.17
CA ASP A 76 2.87 -7.74 -3.26
C ASP A 76 2.71 -8.43 -1.89
N ALA A 77 3.23 -7.82 -0.83
CA ALA A 77 3.09 -8.32 0.53
C ALA A 77 1.63 -8.30 0.99
N ALA A 78 0.87 -7.25 0.67
CA ALA A 78 -0.55 -7.15 0.98
C ALA A 78 -1.38 -8.22 0.23
N SER A 79 -1.08 -8.42 -1.05
CA SER A 79 -1.73 -9.44 -1.88
C SER A 79 -1.47 -10.85 -1.38
N LYS A 80 -0.23 -11.16 -0.99
CA LYS A 80 0.14 -12.44 -0.37
C LYS A 80 -0.62 -12.68 0.94
N LYS A 81 -0.77 -11.66 1.79
CA LYS A 81 -1.56 -11.75 3.03
C LYS A 81 -3.04 -12.01 2.75
N MET A 82 -3.62 -11.35 1.76
CA MET A 82 -5.02 -11.60 1.37
C MET A 82 -5.20 -13.02 0.82
N ALA A 83 -4.26 -13.52 0.02
CA ALA A 83 -4.27 -14.90 -0.48
C ALA A 83 -4.16 -15.92 0.66
N ALA A 84 -3.27 -15.68 1.63
CA ALA A 84 -3.10 -16.54 2.81
C ALA A 84 -4.33 -16.52 3.74
N GLY A 85 -5.02 -15.37 3.86
CA GLY A 85 -6.24 -15.23 4.64
C GLY A 85 -7.48 -15.86 3.99
N LYS A 86 -7.47 -16.09 2.67
CA LYS A 86 -8.50 -16.82 1.92
C LYS A 86 -8.32 -18.35 1.99
N GLY A 87 -7.68 -18.86 3.05
CA GLY A 87 -7.47 -20.29 3.33
C GLY A 87 -8.72 -21.03 3.86
N GLY A 88 -9.92 -20.54 3.57
CA GLY A 88 -11.16 -21.25 3.79
C GLY A 88 -12.08 -21.01 2.59
N PRO A 89 -12.73 -22.04 2.03
CA PRO A 89 -13.61 -21.83 0.90
C PRO A 89 -14.69 -20.82 1.28
N LEU A 90 -14.85 -19.76 0.49
CA LEU A 90 -15.95 -18.78 0.58
C LEU A 90 -17.34 -19.42 0.37
N TYR A 91 -17.35 -20.73 0.11
CA TYR A 91 -18.49 -21.61 0.15
C TYR A 91 -18.00 -22.97 0.64
N ALA A 92 -18.04 -23.21 1.95
CA ALA A 92 -18.27 -24.58 2.39
C ALA A 92 -19.68 -24.93 1.89
N PRO A 93 -19.91 -26.07 1.22
CA PRO A 93 -21.27 -26.51 0.94
C PRO A 93 -21.97 -26.64 2.30
N SER A 94 -22.78 -25.64 2.67
CA SER A 94 -23.62 -25.76 3.84
C SER A 94 -24.59 -26.88 3.52
N GLU A 95 -24.61 -27.92 4.35
CA GLU A 95 -25.52 -29.07 4.25
C GLU A 95 -26.99 -28.68 4.57
N GLY A 96 -27.44 -27.52 4.12
CA GLY A 96 -28.83 -27.11 4.01
C GLY A 96 -29.14 -26.75 2.56
N PRO A 97 -30.42 -26.67 2.15
CA PRO A 97 -30.77 -26.35 0.76
C PRO A 97 -30.24 -24.95 0.43
N GLY A 98 -29.05 -24.91 -0.18
CA GLY A 98 -28.38 -23.67 -0.54
C GLY A 98 -29.28 -22.86 -1.47
N LEU A 99 -29.22 -21.54 -1.35
CA LEU A 99 -29.82 -20.63 -2.31
C LEU A 99 -29.19 -20.88 -3.68
N THR A 100 -29.85 -21.73 -4.48
CA THR A 100 -29.49 -21.98 -5.87
C THR A 100 -29.93 -20.79 -6.72
N ALA A 101 -29.29 -20.57 -7.86
CA ALA A 101 -29.73 -19.54 -8.81
C ALA A 101 -31.24 -19.69 -9.17
N ALA A 102 -31.74 -20.93 -9.20
CA ALA A 102 -33.16 -21.23 -9.41
C ALA A 102 -34.07 -20.79 -8.24
N SER A 103 -33.59 -20.83 -7.00
CA SER A 103 -34.36 -20.35 -5.84
C SER A 103 -34.46 -18.83 -5.76
N PHE A 104 -33.54 -18.10 -6.40
CA PHE A 104 -33.60 -16.64 -6.49
C PHE A 104 -34.67 -16.21 -7.51
N ASP A 105 -34.78 -16.89 -8.64
CA ASP A 105 -35.74 -16.59 -9.72
C ASP A 105 -37.21 -16.73 -9.25
N GLY A 106 -37.49 -17.69 -8.35
CA GLY A 106 -38.82 -17.87 -7.76
C GLY A 106 -39.21 -16.85 -6.67
N MET A 107 -38.29 -16.01 -6.20
CA MET A 107 -38.55 -15.02 -5.14
C MET A 107 -38.88 -13.62 -5.69
N ILE A 108 -38.52 -13.35 -6.94
CA ILE A 108 -38.72 -12.07 -7.65
C ILE A 108 -39.74 -12.16 -8.79
N GLY A 109 -40.38 -13.33 -8.95
CA GLY A 109 -41.51 -13.58 -9.86
C GLY A 109 -42.86 -13.37 -9.20
#